data_AF-A0A8D8FA27-F1
#
_entry.id   AF-A0A8D8FA27-F1
#
_cell.length_a   1.000
_cell.length_b   1.000
_cell.length_c   1.000
_cell.angle_alpha   90.00
_cell.angle_beta   90.00
_cell.angle_gamma   90.00
#
_symmetry.space_group_name_H-M   'P 1'
#
loop_
_entity.id
_entity.type
_entity.pdbx_description
1 polymer ?
#
loop_
_entity_poly.entity_id
_entity_poly.type
_entity_poly.pdbx_seq_one_letter_code
_entity_poly.pdbx_strand_id
1 'polypeptide(L)'
;MKTVELQLTESRPCEDSLRRMIYKNVFKLSESFQCAEEEANTVNIGRLDVGSPLVCTVPGKDRQFYQVGLYSWSTVEPNVPSVFTNVTFFREWIDGQMKLIDRLPYIYEPEVENEENEGNEQN
;
A
#
# COMPACT_ATOMS: atom_id res chain seq x y z
N MET A 1 -3.23 7.61 15.19
CA MET A 1 -2.99 7.15 13.81
C MET A 1 -4.19 7.53 12.97
N LYS A 2 -4.00 8.10 11.78
CA LYS A 2 -5.09 8.41 10.84
C LYS A 2 -4.97 7.49 9.63
N THR A 3 -6.08 7.03 9.09
CA THR A 3 -6.17 6.23 7.87
C THR A 3 -6.91 7.00 6.80
N VAL A 4 -6.59 6.70 5.54
CA VAL A 4 -7.23 7.29 4.35
C VAL A 4 -7.51 6.14 3.40
N GLU A 5 -8.74 6.07 2.90
CA GLU A 5 -9.12 5.09 1.89
C GLU A 5 -8.71 5.60 0.51
N LEU A 6 -8.01 4.76 -0.26
CA LEU A 6 -7.46 5.11 -1.57
C LEU A 6 -7.83 4.05 -2.60
N GLN A 7 -8.01 4.49 -3.84
CA GLN A 7 -8.10 3.62 -5.00
C GLN A 7 -6.77 3.58 -5.74
N LEU A 8 -6.37 2.38 -6.17
CA LEU A 8 -5.23 2.23 -7.08
C LEU A 8 -5.60 2.76 -8.46
N THR A 9 -4.69 3.53 -9.05
CA THR A 9 -4.82 4.03 -10.41
C THR A 9 -3.91 3.23 -11.34
N GLU A 10 -4.38 2.91 -12.54
CA GLU A 10 -3.55 2.28 -13.56
C GLU A 10 -2.33 3.13 -13.91
N SER A 11 -1.21 2.48 -14.23
CA SER A 11 0.08 3.14 -14.47
C SER A 11 0.03 4.17 -15.59
N ARG A 12 -0.70 3.89 -16.68
CA ARG A 12 -0.76 4.76 -17.86
C ARG A 12 -1.54 6.06 -17.59
N PRO A 13 -2.79 6.02 -17.09
CA PRO A 13 -3.49 7.23 -16.66
C PRO A 13 -2.71 8.07 -15.65
N CYS A 14 -2.00 7.44 -14.71
CA CYS A 14 -1.16 8.17 -13.76
C CYS A 14 0.02 8.88 -14.46
N GLU A 15 0.76 8.17 -15.30
CA GLU A 15 1.86 8.76 -16.09
C GLU A 15 1.36 9.94 -16.94
N ASP A 16 0.21 9.80 -17.59
CA ASP A 16 -0.40 10.84 -18.41
C ASP A 16 -0.81 12.06 -17.58
N SER A 17 -1.30 11.88 -16.34
CA SER A 17 -1.54 12.97 -15.39
C SER A 17 -0.24 13.68 -14.96
N LEU A 18 0.81 12.92 -14.65
CA LEU A 18 2.12 13.46 -14.25
C LEU A 18 2.80 14.24 -15.39
N ARG A 19 2.70 13.74 -16.64
CA ARG A 19 3.22 14.42 -17.84
C ARG A 19 2.55 15.75 -18.10
N ARG A 20 1.22 15.82 -17.94
CA ARG A 20 0.42 17.03 -18.17
C ARG A 20 0.79 18.16 -17.21
N MET A 21 1.02 17.81 -15.94
CA MET A 21 1.09 18.81 -14.87
C MET A 21 2.52 19.19 -14.47
N ILE A 22 3.49 18.27 -14.51
CA ILE A 22 4.79 18.49 -13.83
C ILE A 22 5.99 18.59 -14.79
N TYR A 23 6.09 17.71 -15.80
CA TYR A 23 7.39 17.43 -16.45
C TYR A 23 7.40 17.53 -17.98
N LYS A 24 6.45 18.25 -18.61
CA LYS A 24 6.40 18.52 -20.06
C LYS A 24 6.71 17.29 -20.92
N ASN A 25 5.73 16.41 -21.15
CA ASN A 25 5.71 15.31 -22.14
C ASN A 25 6.88 14.28 -22.13
N VAL A 26 7.93 14.42 -21.32
CA VAL A 26 9.11 13.52 -21.32
C VAL A 26 9.19 12.59 -20.10
N PHE A 27 8.32 12.78 -19.11
CA PHE A 27 8.29 11.92 -17.92
C PHE A 27 7.88 10.50 -18.28
N LYS A 28 8.51 9.51 -17.64
CA LYS A 28 8.13 8.09 -17.71
C LYS A 28 8.08 7.55 -16.29
N LEU A 29 6.94 7.00 -15.90
CA LEU A 29 6.76 6.34 -14.61
C LEU A 29 7.47 4.98 -14.67
N SER A 30 8.36 4.72 -13.72
CA SER A 30 9.02 3.42 -13.58
C SER A 30 8.02 2.37 -13.07
N GLU A 31 8.17 1.11 -13.48
CA GLU A 31 7.38 -0.04 -12.98
C GLU A 31 7.58 -0.27 -11.47
N SER A 32 8.68 0.25 -10.92
CA SER A 32 8.94 0.30 -9.47
C SER A 32 8.00 1.24 -8.72
N PHE A 33 7.16 2.01 -9.41
CA PHE A 33 6.15 2.89 -8.85
C PHE A 33 4.75 2.48 -9.29
N GLN A 34 3.77 2.87 -8.48
CA GLN A 34 2.35 2.80 -8.77
C GLN A 34 1.69 4.07 -8.23
N CYS A 35 0.42 4.28 -8.54
CA CYS A 35 -0.30 5.45 -8.09
C CYS A 35 -1.57 5.09 -7.35
N ALA A 36 -1.95 5.95 -6.42
CA ALA A 36 -3.23 5.87 -5.76
C ALA A 36 -3.81 7.27 -5.54
N GLU A 37 -5.13 7.36 -5.55
CA GLU A 37 -5.88 8.59 -5.35
C GLU A 37 -7.04 8.37 -4.38
N GLU A 38 -7.46 9.45 -3.73
CA GLU A 38 -8.56 9.43 -2.76
C GLU A 38 -9.90 9.53 -3.51
N GLU A 39 -10.90 8.76 -3.08
CA GLU A 39 -12.25 8.87 -3.65
C GLU A 39 -12.84 10.25 -3.30
N ALA A 40 -12.87 11.15 -4.28
CA ALA A 40 -13.59 12.43 -4.29
C ALA A 40 -13.37 13.39 -3.09
N ASN A 41 -12.73 14.53 -3.39
CA ASN A 41 -12.83 15.80 -2.65
C ASN A 41 -12.23 15.91 -1.24
N THR A 42 -11.38 14.97 -0.85
CA THR A 42 -10.48 15.16 0.28
C THR A 42 -9.04 15.04 -0.22
N VAL A 43 -8.18 16.00 0.15
CA VAL A 43 -6.75 15.96 -0.14
C VAL A 43 -6.06 15.63 1.18
N ASN A 44 -6.21 14.39 1.64
CA ASN A 44 -5.53 13.92 2.85
C ASN A 44 -4.18 13.26 2.55
N ILE A 45 -3.90 12.92 1.29
CA ILE A 45 -2.65 12.22 0.91
C ILE A 45 -1.40 13.05 1.22
N GLY A 46 -1.47 14.39 1.10
CA GLY A 46 -0.38 15.30 1.47
C GLY A 46 -0.01 15.32 2.96
N ARG A 47 -0.72 14.55 3.80
CA ARG A 47 -0.42 14.35 5.24
C ARG A 47 0.17 12.99 5.56
N LEU A 48 0.39 12.14 4.56
CA LEU A 48 1.04 10.86 4.77
C LEU A 48 2.55 11.06 5.00
N ASP A 49 3.08 10.37 5.99
CA ASP A 49 4.53 10.31 6.20
C ASP A 49 5.16 9.47 5.09
N VAL A 50 6.27 9.95 4.52
CA VAL A 50 7.03 9.19 3.50
C VAL A 50 7.42 7.83 4.08
N GLY A 51 7.14 6.76 3.32
CA GLY A 51 7.31 5.37 3.77
C GLY A 51 6.07 4.76 4.44
N SER A 52 4.98 5.51 4.62
CA SER A 52 3.72 4.97 5.15
C SER A 52 3.17 3.84 4.24
N PRO A 53 2.65 2.74 4.81
CA PRO A 53 2.19 1.61 4.02
C PRO A 53 0.86 1.90 3.31
N LEU A 54 0.78 1.51 2.04
CA LEU A 54 -0.48 1.32 1.34
C LEU A 54 -0.84 -0.16 1.38
N VAL A 55 -2.01 -0.47 1.93
CA VAL A 55 -2.44 -1.86 2.19
C VAL A 55 -3.79 -2.17 1.53
N CYS A 56 -4.01 -3.43 1.17
CA CYS A 56 -5.28 -3.95 0.68
C CYS A 56 -5.73 -5.12 1.56
N THR A 57 -7.05 -5.32 1.71
CA THR A 57 -7.60 -6.46 2.44
C THR A 57 -7.27 -7.78 1.73
N VAL A 58 -7.03 -8.82 2.52
CA VAL A 58 -6.92 -10.19 1.99
C VAL A 58 -8.35 -10.70 1.73
N PRO A 59 -8.69 -11.14 0.50
CA PRO A 59 -10.04 -11.62 0.20
C PRO A 59 -10.47 -12.75 1.15
N GLY A 60 -11.64 -12.58 1.78
CA GLY A 60 -12.21 -13.57 2.70
C GLY A 60 -11.51 -13.69 4.06
N LYS A 61 -10.62 -12.77 4.44
CA LYS A 61 -9.97 -12.74 5.75
C LYS A 61 -10.19 -11.38 6.43
N ASP A 62 -10.82 -11.40 7.59
CA ASP A 62 -10.99 -10.19 8.38
C ASP A 62 -9.68 -9.76 9.02
N ARG A 63 -9.43 -8.45 9.02
CA ARG A 63 -8.26 -7.80 9.65
C ARG A 63 -6.89 -8.30 9.15
N GLN A 64 -6.83 -8.98 8.00
CA GLN A 64 -5.58 -9.31 7.34
C GLN A 64 -5.41 -8.47 6.08
N PHE A 65 -4.19 -7.97 5.88
CA PHE A 65 -3.89 -7.05 4.79
C PHE A 65 -2.58 -7.41 4.10
N TYR A 66 -2.51 -7.19 2.79
CA TYR A 66 -1.25 -7.17 2.04
C TYR A 66 -0.77 -5.74 1.91
N GLN A 67 0.51 -5.49 2.19
CA GLN A 67 1.14 -4.24 1.82
C GLN A 67 1.46 -4.24 0.33
N VAL A 68 0.78 -3.38 -0.42
CA VAL A 68 0.96 -3.25 -1.87
C VAL A 68 1.87 -2.08 -2.23
N GLY A 69 1.99 -1.08 -1.35
CA GLY A 69 2.80 0.09 -1.62
C GLY A 69 3.41 0.78 -0.40
N LEU A 70 4.26 1.77 -0.69
CA LEU A 70 4.85 2.70 0.28
C LEU A 70 4.68 4.11 -0.25
N TYR A 71 4.12 5.03 0.53
CA TYR A 71 3.98 6.42 0.10
C TYR A 71 5.37 7.00 -0.20
N SER A 72 5.55 7.54 -1.41
CA SER A 72 6.85 8.02 -1.87
C SER A 72 6.84 9.53 -2.05
N TRP A 73 6.01 10.04 -2.96
CA TRP A 73 5.93 11.47 -3.24
C TRP A 73 4.60 11.82 -3.92
N SER A 74 4.29 13.11 -3.93
CA SER A 74 3.13 13.68 -4.61
C SER A 74 3.50 15.05 -5.17
N THR A 75 2.57 15.64 -5.91
CA THR A 75 2.68 17.01 -6.40
C THR A 75 1.64 17.89 -5.72
N VAL A 76 1.88 19.20 -5.75
CA VAL A 76 0.91 20.23 -5.30
C VAL A 76 -0.25 20.41 -6.29
N GLU A 77 -0.09 19.90 -7.51
CA GLU A 77 -1.07 20.03 -8.58
C GLU A 77 -2.34 19.20 -8.28
N PRO A 78 -3.54 19.81 -8.42
CA PRO A 78 -4.78 19.11 -8.13
C PRO A 78 -5.03 18.00 -9.17
N ASN A 79 -5.76 16.96 -8.75
CA ASN A 79 -6.16 15.83 -9.61
C ASN A 79 -4.98 15.05 -10.22
N VAL A 80 -3.81 15.11 -9.59
CA VAL A 80 -2.68 14.22 -9.91
C VAL A 80 -2.61 13.14 -8.83
N PRO A 81 -2.72 11.85 -9.19
CA PRO A 81 -2.57 10.76 -8.24
C PRO A 81 -1.23 10.84 -7.50
N SER A 82 -1.22 10.42 -6.24
CA SER A 82 0.01 10.32 -5.47
C SER A 82 0.79 9.06 -5.84
N VAL A 83 2.11 9.15 -5.75
CA VAL A 83 3.01 8.10 -6.21
C VAL A 83 3.52 7.29 -5.02
N PHE A 84 3.38 5.98 -5.13
CA PHE A 84 3.79 4.99 -4.14
C PHE A 84 4.83 4.07 -4.77
N THR A 85 5.80 3.61 -3.98
CA THR A 85 6.66 2.49 -4.40
C THR A 85 5.78 1.26 -4.61
N ASN A 86 5.99 0.54 -5.70
CA ASN A 86 5.30 -0.70 -5.99
C ASN A 86 5.97 -1.86 -5.24
N VAL A 87 5.45 -2.23 -4.06
CA VAL A 87 6.04 -3.30 -3.24
C VAL A 87 6.00 -4.65 -3.98
N THR A 88 5.00 -4.87 -4.83
CA THR A 88 4.88 -6.12 -5.60
C THR A 88 6.04 -6.31 -6.59
N PHE A 89 6.53 -5.21 -7.20
CA PHE A 89 7.71 -5.22 -8.07
C PHE A 89 8.98 -5.65 -7.33
N PHE A 90 9.11 -5.29 -6.05
CA PHE A 90 10.28 -5.60 -5.23
C PHE A 90 10.17 -6.91 -4.46
N ARG A 91 9.10 -7.72 -4.67
CA ARG A 91 8.83 -8.90 -3.85
C ARG A 91 10.01 -9.88 -3.82
N GLU A 92 10.57 -10.21 -4.98
CA GLU A 92 11.70 -11.14 -5.07
C GLU A 92 12.94 -10.62 -4.35
N TRP A 93 13.20 -9.30 -4.45
CA TRP A 93 14.31 -8.66 -3.76
C TRP A 93 14.12 -8.71 -2.24
N ILE A 94 12.91 -8.38 -1.74
CA ILE A 94 12.56 -8.45 -0.32
C ILE A 94 12.77 -9.88 0.19
N ASP A 95 12.21 -10.88 -0.50
CA ASP A 95 12.36 -12.29 -0.12
C ASP A 95 13.84 -12.73 -0.12
N GLY A 96 14.63 -12.21 -1.06
CA GLY A 96 16.09 -12.39 -1.08
C GLY A 96 16.78 -11.81 0.15
N GLN A 97 16.44 -10.57 0.54
CA GLN A 97 17.01 -9.94 1.74
C GLN A 97 16.62 -10.70 3.02
N MET A 98 15.38 -11.17 3.12
CA MET A 98 14.93 -11.94 4.29
C MET A 98 15.67 -13.28 4.43
N LYS A 99 15.96 -13.95 3.32
CA LYS A 99 16.78 -15.18 3.32
C LYS A 99 18.21 -14.95 3.81
N LEU A 100 18.82 -13.81 3.50
CA LEU A 100 20.18 -13.48 3.95
C LEU A 100 20.29 -13.34 5.48
N ILE A 101 19.18 -13.10 6.17
CA ILE A 101 19.10 -12.95 7.62
C ILE A 101 18.38 -14.14 8.29
N ASP A 102 18.33 -15.30 7.63
CA ASP A 102 17.69 -16.54 8.12
C ASP A 102 16.22 -16.35 8.56
N ARG A 103 15.50 -15.43 7.92
CA ARG A 103 14.05 -15.24 8.12
C ARG A 103 13.29 -15.80 6.92
N LEU A 104 12.43 -16.79 7.16
CA LEU A 104 11.60 -17.37 6.11
C LEU A 104 10.50 -16.39 5.69
N PRO A 105 10.40 -16.02 4.40
CA PRO A 105 9.42 -15.04 3.90
C PRO A 105 7.96 -15.56 3.87
N TYR A 106 7.72 -16.79 4.33
CA TYR A 106 6.44 -17.49 4.20
C TYR A 106 5.72 -17.79 5.52
N ILE A 107 6.30 -17.50 6.70
CA ILE A 107 5.67 -17.84 7.96
C ILE A 107 4.98 -16.62 8.56
N TYR A 108 3.68 -16.52 8.31
CA TYR A 108 2.74 -15.94 9.25
C TYR A 108 2.08 -17.11 9.98
N GLU A 109 2.51 -17.39 11.20
CA GLU A 109 1.75 -18.22 12.15
C GLU A 109 0.97 -17.25 13.03
N PRO A 110 -0.31 -16.95 12.72
CA PRO A 110 -1.16 -16.33 13.72
C PRO A 110 -1.38 -17.36 14.83
N GLU A 111 -1.01 -17.02 16.06
CA GLU A 111 -1.44 -17.77 17.23
C GLU A 111 -2.97 -17.85 17.20
N VAL A 112 -3.51 -19.08 17.20
CA VAL A 112 -4.94 -19.30 17.39
C VAL A 112 -5.21 -19.04 18.86
N GLU A 113 -5.81 -17.90 19.19
CA GLU A 113 -6.46 -17.74 20.48
C GLU A 113 -7.58 -18.77 20.55
N ASN A 114 -7.36 -19.82 21.35
CA ASN A 114 -8.41 -20.77 21.69
C ASN A 114 -9.45 -20.01 22.52
N GLU A 115 -10.61 -19.72 21.92
CA GLU A 115 -11.84 -19.36 22.65
C GLU A 115 -12.39 -20.61 23.38
N GLU A 116 -11.57 -21.25 24.21
CA GLU A 116 -12.01 -22.19 25.22
C GLU A 116 -11.77 -21.54 26.58
N ASN A 117 -12.69 -20.66 26.98
CA ASN A 117 -13.11 -20.42 28.36
C ASN A 117 -14.21 -19.34 28.43
N GLU A 118 -15.36 -19.56 27.78
CA GLU A 118 -16.63 -19.20 28.43
C GLU A 118 -17.12 -20.44 29.16
N GLY A 119 -16.59 -20.58 30.37
CA GLY A 119 -17.01 -21.60 31.31
C GLY A 119 -18.50 -21.48 31.60
N ASN A 120 -19.17 -22.63 31.56
CA ASN A 120 -20.36 -22.89 32.34
C ASN A 120 -20.19 -22.35 33.77
N GLU A 121 -20.85 -21.23 34.08
CA GLU A 121 -21.37 -20.99 35.43
C GLU A 121 -22.87 -21.28 35.41
N GLN A 122 -23.20 -22.41 36.03
CA GLN A 122 -24.54 -22.88 36.36
C GLN A 122 -25.24 -21.92 37.33
N ASN A 123 -26.44 -21.45 36.97
CA ASN A 123 -27.70 -21.68 37.71
C ASN A 123 -28.89 -21.02 37.02
#